data_AF-A0A958Z2T3-F1
#
_entry.id   AF-A0A958Z2T3-F1
#
_cell.length_a   1.000
_cell.length_b   1.000
_cell.length_c   1.000
_cell.angle_alpha   90.00
_cell.angle_beta   90.00
_cell.angle_gamma   90.00
#
_symmetry.space_group_name_H-M   'P 1'
#
loop_
_entity.id
_entity.type
_entity.pdbx_description
1 polymer ?
#
loop_
_entity_poly.entity_id
_entity_poly.type
_entity_poly.pdbx_seq_one_letter_code
_entity_poly.pdbx_strand_id
1 'polypeptide(L)'
;MQRLPLIVALLFIIVPMMGQSPHGNSFKIDCAQCHNPEGWTVDLQTIKFDHTTTDFELDGAHQLTDCKSCHTSLVFNEAPTDCISCHTDVHSQSVGNDCMRCHTSENWLVFNIPDIHEENGFPLIGSHSNLSCVECHNNESSLIFN
;
A
#
# COMPACT_ATOMS: atom_id res chain seq x y z
N MET A 1 65.37 15.89 -6.49
CA MET A 1 64.72 15.62 -5.19
C MET A 1 63.88 16.84 -4.80
N GLN A 2 62.72 17.04 -5.42
CA GLN A 2 61.80 18.12 -5.04
C GLN A 2 60.89 17.59 -3.92
N ARG A 3 61.02 18.19 -2.73
CA ARG A 3 60.14 17.89 -1.60
C ARG A 3 58.82 18.61 -1.84
N LEU A 4 57.78 17.86 -2.20
CA LEU A 4 56.42 18.39 -2.24
C LEU A 4 56.05 18.89 -0.83
N PRO A 5 55.60 20.15 -0.67
CA PRO A 5 55.26 20.70 0.62
C PRO A 5 54.02 19.99 1.16
N LEU A 6 54.04 19.63 2.45
CA LEU A 6 52.97 18.92 3.18
C LEU A 6 51.56 19.56 3.03
N ILE A 7 51.49 20.81 2.59
CA ILE A 7 50.25 21.57 2.39
C ILE A 7 49.43 21.01 1.21
N VAL A 8 50.07 20.44 0.18
CA VAL A 8 49.35 19.86 -0.98
C VAL A 8 48.68 18.52 -0.62
N ALA A 9 49.15 17.84 0.44
CA ALA A 9 48.56 16.58 0.90
C ALA A 9 47.24 16.75 1.70
N LEU A 10 46.94 17.97 2.16
CA LEU A 10 45.76 18.26 3.00
C LEU A 10 44.50 18.64 2.21
N LEU A 11 44.60 18.87 0.89
CA LEU A 11 43.47 19.29 0.05
C LEU A 11 42.64 18.14 -0.53
N PHE A 12 43.02 16.87 -0.30
CA PHE A 12 42.32 15.70 -0.83
C PHE A 12 41.43 14.95 0.17
N ILE A 13 41.28 15.44 1.41
CA ILE A 13 40.41 14.81 2.44
C ILE A 13 39.16 15.65 2.71
N ILE A 14 38.56 16.17 1.65
CA ILE A 14 37.16 16.63 1.70
C ILE A 14 36.41 15.70 0.75
N VAL A 15 36.20 14.46 1.20
CA VAL A 15 35.16 13.63 0.60
C VAL A 15 33.87 14.41 0.81
N PRO A 16 33.17 14.86 -0.23
CA PRO A 16 31.84 15.42 0.00
C PRO A 16 31.05 14.27 0.63
N MET A 17 30.52 14.47 1.83
CA MET A 17 29.44 13.63 2.32
C MET A 17 28.28 13.83 1.34
N MET A 18 28.29 13.09 0.24
CA MET A 18 27.15 12.95 -0.63
C MET A 18 26.13 12.23 0.25
N GLY A 19 25.10 12.96 0.70
CA GLY A 19 23.97 12.36 1.37
C GLY A 19 23.41 11.30 0.42
N GLN A 20 23.63 10.04 0.75
CA GLN A 20 23.11 8.94 -0.05
C GLN A 20 21.60 8.96 0.11
N SER A 21 20.87 9.06 -1.01
CA SER A 21 19.41 8.91 -0.99
C SER A 21 19.07 7.52 -0.44
N PRO A 22 18.19 7.42 0.58
CA PRO A 22 17.75 6.12 1.08
C PRO A 22 16.79 5.42 0.09
N HIS A 23 16.36 6.12 -0.98
CA HIS A 23 15.33 5.65 -1.90
C HIS A 23 15.86 4.77 -3.06
N GLY A 24 17.08 4.26 -2.92
CA GLY A 24 17.77 3.49 -3.94
C GLY A 24 18.43 4.35 -5.01
N ASN A 25 19.40 3.76 -5.72
CA ASN A 25 20.21 4.46 -6.72
C ASN A 25 19.44 4.78 -8.02
N SER A 26 18.31 4.13 -8.23
CA SER A 26 17.48 4.27 -9.43
C SER A 26 16.39 5.33 -9.29
N PHE A 27 16.26 5.97 -8.12
CA PHE A 27 15.22 6.97 -7.88
C PHE A 27 15.50 8.26 -8.65
N LYS A 28 14.55 8.67 -9.49
CA LYS A 28 14.70 9.79 -10.44
C LYS A 28 13.68 10.92 -10.24
N ILE A 29 12.88 10.87 -9.18
CA ILE A 29 11.88 11.89 -8.86
C ILE A 29 12.57 13.04 -8.10
N ASP A 30 12.15 14.28 -8.37
CA ASP A 30 12.62 15.46 -7.64
C ASP A 30 12.31 15.33 -6.14
N CYS A 31 13.31 15.53 -5.29
CA CYS A 31 13.19 15.45 -3.84
C CYS A 31 12.05 16.33 -3.29
N ALA A 32 11.81 17.49 -3.91
CA ALA A 32 10.77 18.44 -3.50
C ALA A 32 9.34 17.99 -3.82
N GLN A 33 9.16 16.85 -4.51
CA GLN A 33 7.85 16.22 -4.65
C GLN A 33 7.38 15.61 -3.33
N CYS A 34 8.32 15.19 -2.47
CA CYS A 34 8.02 14.51 -1.21
C CYS A 34 8.53 15.27 0.03
N HIS A 35 9.67 15.94 -0.05
CA HIS A 35 10.32 16.61 1.08
C HIS A 35 10.16 18.12 1.03
N ASN A 36 9.85 18.73 2.18
CA ASN A 36 9.91 20.17 2.36
C ASN A 36 11.40 20.62 2.44
N PRO A 37 11.85 21.61 1.64
CA PRO A 37 13.24 22.10 1.68
C PRO A 37 13.66 22.75 3.01
N GLU A 38 12.73 23.23 3.84
CA GLU A 38 13.05 23.90 5.11
C GLU A 38 13.49 22.93 6.21
N GLY A 39 12.95 21.70 6.20
CA GLY A 39 13.15 20.72 7.28
C GLY A 39 13.36 19.28 6.83
N TRP A 40 13.33 19.01 5.52
CA TRP A 40 13.35 17.68 4.93
C TRP A 40 12.23 16.74 5.43
N THR A 41 11.14 17.32 5.93
CA THR A 41 9.97 16.59 6.42
C THR A 41 9.04 16.22 5.28
N VAL A 42 8.31 15.12 5.45
CA VAL A 42 7.21 14.72 4.58
C VAL A 42 5.91 15.07 5.29
N ASP A 43 5.01 15.75 4.59
CA ASP A 43 3.66 16.02 5.06
C ASP A 43 2.69 15.41 4.05
N LEU A 44 1.96 14.37 4.47
CA LEU A 44 1.04 13.61 3.62
C LEU A 44 -0.10 14.49 3.07
N GLN A 45 -0.40 15.63 3.69
CA GLN A 45 -1.45 16.54 3.22
C GLN A 45 -0.97 17.52 2.14
N THR A 46 0.35 17.75 2.06
CA THR A 46 0.94 18.73 1.14
C THR A 46 1.96 18.12 0.17
N ILE A 47 2.12 16.80 0.21
CA ILE A 47 2.93 16.03 -0.73
C ILE A 47 2.42 16.28 -2.16
N LYS A 48 3.36 16.45 -3.10
CA LYS A 48 3.05 16.75 -4.50
C LYS A 48 3.10 15.52 -5.39
N PHE A 49 3.73 14.45 -4.90
CA PHE A 49 3.79 13.20 -5.63
C PHE A 49 2.39 12.59 -5.78
N ASP A 50 2.04 12.26 -7.01
CA ASP A 50 0.72 11.79 -7.40
C ASP A 50 0.73 10.29 -7.69
N HIS A 51 0.09 9.51 -6.82
CA HIS A 51 0.00 8.06 -6.95
C HIS A 51 -0.90 7.60 -8.10
N THR A 52 -1.74 8.47 -8.67
CA THR A 52 -2.56 8.13 -9.87
C THR A 52 -1.70 7.90 -11.12
N THR A 53 -0.42 8.27 -11.05
CA THR A 53 0.58 8.02 -12.11
C THR A 53 1.30 6.68 -11.98
N THR A 54 0.91 5.86 -11.01
CA THR A 54 1.53 4.57 -10.69
C THR A 54 0.55 3.41 -10.90
N ASP A 55 1.02 2.18 -10.73
CA ASP A 55 0.18 0.98 -10.83
C ASP A 55 -0.74 0.78 -9.60
N PHE A 56 -0.59 1.61 -8.56
CA PHE A 56 -1.43 1.57 -7.36
C PHE A 56 -1.91 2.97 -6.99
N GLU A 57 -3.12 3.31 -7.46
CA GLU A 57 -3.79 4.55 -7.07
C GLU A 57 -4.21 4.47 -5.59
N LEU A 58 -3.90 5.52 -4.83
CA LEU A 58 -4.36 5.63 -3.45
C LEU A 58 -5.81 6.10 -3.43
N ASP A 59 -6.69 5.21 -3.00
CA ASP A 59 -8.12 5.47 -2.86
C ASP A 59 -8.63 5.03 -1.48
N GLY A 60 -9.77 5.58 -1.06
CA GLY A 60 -10.40 5.32 0.23
C GLY A 60 -9.44 5.48 1.40
N ALA A 61 -9.38 4.48 2.27
CA ALA A 61 -8.55 4.49 3.48
C ALA A 61 -7.04 4.52 3.20
N HIS A 62 -6.59 4.08 2.00
CA HIS A 62 -5.17 4.06 1.66
C HIS A 62 -4.58 5.46 1.50
N GLN A 63 -5.39 6.48 1.20
CA GLN A 63 -4.94 7.88 1.06
C GLN A 63 -4.30 8.45 2.33
N LEU A 64 -4.64 7.89 3.49
CA LEU A 64 -4.15 8.35 4.80
C LEU A 64 -3.04 7.47 5.36
N THR A 65 -2.56 6.50 4.58
CA THR A 65 -1.55 5.53 5.02
C THR A 65 -0.14 6.13 4.94
N ASP A 66 0.67 5.89 5.97
CA ASP A 66 2.08 6.31 5.97
C ASP A 66 2.88 5.59 4.88
N CYS A 67 3.74 6.31 4.17
CA CYS A 67 4.54 5.80 3.05
C CYS A 67 5.27 4.50 3.38
N LYS A 68 5.81 4.37 4.60
CA LYS A 68 6.61 3.22 5.01
C LYS A 68 5.77 1.95 5.24
N SER A 69 4.45 2.10 5.38
CA SER A 69 3.54 0.96 5.51
C SER A 69 3.55 0.10 4.24
N CYS A 70 3.69 0.73 3.07
CA CYS A 70 3.84 0.05 1.78
C CYS A 70 5.32 -0.04 1.37
N HIS A 71 6.06 1.05 1.49
CA HIS A 71 7.46 1.16 1.06
C HIS A 71 8.42 0.87 2.21
N THR A 72 8.40 -0.36 2.70
CA THR A 72 9.19 -0.78 3.88
C THR A 72 10.71 -0.60 3.70
N SER A 73 11.23 -0.81 2.48
CA SER A 73 12.63 -0.59 2.12
C SER A 73 12.97 0.86 1.75
N LEU A 74 11.95 1.73 1.63
CA LEU A 74 12.02 3.08 1.05
C LEU A 74 12.41 3.10 -0.44
N VAL A 75 12.53 1.95 -1.09
CA VAL A 75 12.69 1.86 -2.54
C VAL A 75 11.28 1.80 -3.15
N PHE A 76 10.84 2.93 -3.69
CA PHE A 76 9.41 3.16 -3.98
C PHE A 76 8.82 2.26 -5.08
N ASN A 77 9.64 1.63 -5.91
CA ASN A 77 9.18 0.72 -6.97
C ASN A 77 9.14 -0.77 -6.55
N GLU A 78 9.32 -1.08 -5.27
CA GLU A 78 9.32 -2.46 -4.73
C GLU A 78 8.05 -2.81 -3.95
N ALA A 79 7.18 -1.83 -3.68
CA ALA A 79 5.97 -2.10 -2.90
C ALA A 79 5.01 -3.01 -3.68
N PRO A 80 4.47 -4.06 -3.02
CA PRO A 80 3.48 -4.92 -3.64
C PRO A 80 2.13 -4.21 -3.75
N THR A 81 1.35 -4.61 -4.76
CA THR A 81 0.03 -4.03 -5.05
C THR A 81 -1.13 -4.95 -4.66
N ASP A 82 -0.86 -6.22 -4.41
CA ASP A 82 -1.89 -7.21 -4.08
C ASP A 82 -2.37 -7.04 -2.64
N CYS A 83 -3.69 -7.08 -2.42
CA CYS A 83 -4.31 -6.86 -1.10
C CYS A 83 -3.71 -7.76 -0.02
N ILE A 84 -3.47 -9.04 -0.35
CA ILE A 84 -2.93 -10.05 0.57
C ILE A 84 -1.49 -9.81 1.01
N SER A 85 -0.76 -8.92 0.31
CA SER A 85 0.61 -8.56 0.68
C SER A 85 0.67 -7.70 1.94
N CYS A 86 -0.44 -7.04 2.28
CA CYS A 86 -0.57 -6.21 3.47
C CYS A 86 -1.69 -6.67 4.40
N HIS A 87 -2.77 -7.23 3.86
CA HIS A 87 -3.94 -7.64 4.62
C HIS A 87 -4.03 -9.15 4.76
N THR A 88 -4.18 -9.60 6.01
CA THR A 88 -4.43 -11.01 6.31
C THR A 88 -5.83 -11.40 5.84
N ASP A 89 -5.92 -12.47 5.07
CA ASP A 89 -7.22 -13.05 4.70
C ASP A 89 -7.87 -13.75 5.90
N VAL A 90 -8.99 -13.19 6.36
CA VAL A 90 -9.80 -13.76 7.45
C VAL A 90 -10.71 -14.89 6.97
N HIS A 91 -10.90 -15.04 5.67
CA HIS A 91 -11.78 -16.04 5.07
C HIS A 91 -11.10 -17.39 4.85
N SER A 92 -9.84 -17.54 5.27
CA SER A 92 -9.08 -18.80 5.13
C SER A 92 -9.06 -19.34 3.69
N GLN A 93 -8.94 -18.44 2.71
CA GLN A 93 -8.92 -18.69 1.26
C GLN A 93 -10.21 -19.31 0.70
N SER A 94 -11.30 -19.30 1.46
CA SER A 94 -12.59 -19.88 1.04
C SER A 94 -13.30 -19.10 -0.08
N VAL A 95 -12.92 -17.84 -0.29
CA VAL A 95 -13.56 -16.93 -1.27
C VAL A 95 -12.64 -16.51 -2.42
N GLY A 96 -11.43 -17.07 -2.48
CA GLY A 96 -10.38 -16.63 -3.40
C GLY A 96 -9.73 -15.30 -3.00
N ASN A 97 -8.89 -14.76 -3.89
CA ASN A 97 -8.05 -13.58 -3.63
C ASN A 97 -8.57 -12.29 -4.29
N ASP A 98 -9.72 -12.33 -4.95
CA ASP A 98 -10.35 -11.14 -5.54
C ASP A 98 -11.14 -10.39 -4.47
N CYS A 99 -10.42 -9.69 -3.59
CA CYS A 99 -11.00 -8.99 -2.44
C CYS A 99 -12.01 -7.92 -2.86
N MET A 100 -11.78 -7.27 -4.00
CA MET A 100 -12.61 -6.18 -4.53
C MET A 100 -13.97 -6.66 -5.05
N ARG A 101 -14.18 -7.98 -5.15
CA ARG A 101 -15.49 -8.57 -5.45
C ARG A 101 -16.53 -8.26 -4.38
N CYS A 102 -16.10 -8.06 -3.14
CA CYS A 102 -16.98 -7.84 -2.00
C CYS A 102 -16.61 -6.59 -1.20
N HIS A 103 -15.32 -6.28 -1.07
CA HIS A 103 -14.81 -5.18 -0.25
C HIS A 103 -14.42 -3.99 -1.12
N THR A 104 -14.24 -2.83 -0.49
CA THR A 104 -13.76 -1.61 -1.15
C THR A 104 -12.52 -1.07 -0.45
N SER A 105 -11.81 -0.17 -1.10
CA SER A 105 -10.71 0.61 -0.53
C SER A 105 -11.12 1.46 0.70
N GLU A 106 -12.42 1.77 0.84
CA GLU A 106 -12.96 2.55 1.95
C GLU A 106 -12.99 1.75 3.25
N ASN A 107 -13.47 0.51 3.20
CA ASN A 107 -13.58 -0.38 4.35
C ASN A 107 -13.93 -1.81 3.92
N TRP A 108 -13.78 -2.74 4.88
CA TRP A 108 -14.07 -4.16 4.73
C TRP A 108 -15.55 -4.53 4.89
N LEU A 109 -16.46 -3.58 5.14
CA LEU A 109 -17.87 -3.91 5.37
C LEU A 109 -18.57 -4.21 4.04
N VAL A 110 -19.47 -5.20 4.07
CA VAL A 110 -20.28 -5.62 2.92
C VAL A 110 -21.75 -5.42 3.26
N PHE A 111 -22.43 -4.55 2.51
CA PHE A 111 -23.83 -4.18 2.78
C PHE A 111 -24.83 -4.75 1.77
N ASN A 112 -24.34 -5.23 0.62
CA ASN A 112 -25.13 -5.71 -0.52
C ASN A 112 -25.16 -7.25 -0.61
N ILE A 113 -25.17 -7.94 0.53
CA ILE A 113 -25.21 -9.41 0.57
C ILE A 113 -26.37 -10.02 -0.26
N PRO A 114 -27.60 -9.46 -0.25
CA PRO A 114 -28.68 -9.97 -1.12
C PRO A 114 -28.36 -9.87 -2.61
N ASP A 115 -27.76 -8.76 -3.06
CA ASP A 115 -27.40 -8.53 -4.47
C ASP A 115 -26.31 -9.52 -4.92
N ILE A 116 -25.29 -9.75 -4.09
CA ILE A 116 -24.24 -10.73 -4.36
C ILE A 116 -24.84 -12.14 -4.55
N HIS A 117 -25.81 -12.51 -3.72
CA HIS A 117 -26.50 -13.80 -3.85
C HIS A 117 -27.31 -13.88 -5.15
N GLU A 118 -28.00 -12.81 -5.54
CA GLU A 118 -28.74 -12.73 -6.80
C GLU A 118 -27.81 -12.83 -8.03
N GLU A 119 -26.71 -12.08 -8.05
CA GLU A 119 -25.69 -12.10 -9.11
C GLU A 119 -25.06 -13.48 -9.30
N ASN A 120 -24.94 -14.25 -8.21
CA ASN A 120 -24.41 -15.61 -8.23
C ASN A 120 -25.49 -16.69 -8.43
N GLY A 121 -26.74 -16.31 -8.75
CA GLY A 121 -27.81 -17.22 -9.11
C GLY A 121 -28.55 -17.88 -7.94
N PHE A 122 -28.41 -17.33 -6.73
CA PHE A 122 -29.10 -17.80 -5.51
C PHE A 122 -29.87 -16.65 -4.83
N PRO A 123 -30.88 -16.04 -5.48
CA PRO A 123 -31.60 -14.90 -4.90
C PRO A 123 -32.29 -15.25 -3.58
N LEU A 124 -32.06 -14.45 -2.54
CA LEU A 124 -32.62 -14.63 -1.19
C LEU A 124 -34.08 -14.15 -1.12
N ILE A 125 -34.99 -14.86 -1.79
CA ILE A 125 -36.41 -14.52 -1.88
C ILE A 125 -37.30 -15.44 -1.04
N GLY A 126 -38.48 -14.94 -0.68
CA GLY A 126 -39.48 -15.70 0.07
C GLY A 126 -38.93 -16.15 1.43
N SER A 127 -39.03 -17.45 1.74
CA SER A 127 -38.53 -17.98 3.01
C SER A 127 -37.03 -17.80 3.23
N HIS A 128 -36.22 -17.69 2.16
CA HIS A 128 -34.76 -17.52 2.27
C HIS A 128 -34.35 -16.09 2.67
N SER A 129 -35.24 -15.10 2.58
CA SER A 129 -34.91 -13.71 2.96
C SER A 129 -34.80 -13.50 4.47
N ASN A 130 -35.32 -14.43 5.26
CA ASN A 130 -35.41 -14.33 6.72
C ASN A 130 -34.58 -15.39 7.45
N LEU A 131 -33.83 -16.22 6.72
CA LEU A 131 -32.93 -17.20 7.33
C LEU A 131 -31.68 -16.52 7.87
N SER A 132 -31.13 -17.08 8.93
CA SER A 132 -29.80 -16.70 9.41
C SER A 132 -28.74 -17.22 8.44
N CYS A 133 -27.66 -16.45 8.24
CA CYS A 133 -26.57 -16.81 7.32
C CYS A 133 -25.99 -18.20 7.62
N VAL A 134 -25.90 -18.55 8.91
CA VAL A 134 -25.32 -19.83 9.37
C VAL A 134 -26.21 -21.03 9.06
N GLU A 135 -27.49 -20.85 8.73
CA GLU A 135 -28.36 -21.97 8.36
C GLU A 135 -27.93 -22.61 7.03
N CYS A 136 -27.27 -21.85 6.15
CA CYS A 136 -26.71 -22.34 4.89
C CYS A 136 -25.18 -22.45 4.91
N HIS A 137 -24.47 -21.47 5.49
CA HIS A 137 -23.01 -21.44 5.58
C HIS A 137 -22.50 -22.25 6.79
N ASN A 138 -22.44 -23.59 6.68
CA ASN A 138 -22.18 -24.51 7.79
C ASN A 138 -20.74 -25.11 7.94
N ASN A 139 -19.85 -25.05 6.93
CA ASN A 139 -18.49 -25.68 6.93
C ASN A 139 -17.49 -24.83 6.15
N GLU A 140 -16.16 -24.86 6.39
CA GLU A 140 -15.05 -24.01 5.82
C GLU A 140 -15.22 -23.26 4.48
N SER A 141 -16.00 -23.75 3.53
CA SER A 141 -16.63 -22.95 2.45
C SER A 141 -17.74 -21.98 2.93
N SER A 142 -17.96 -21.89 4.23
CA SER A 142 -18.85 -21.01 4.97
C SER A 142 -18.05 -19.79 5.33
N LEU A 143 -18.22 -18.78 4.50
CA LEU A 143 -17.79 -17.40 4.69
C LEU A 143 -17.63 -17.07 6.18
N ILE A 144 -16.40 -16.91 6.65
CA ILE A 144 -16.13 -16.46 8.01
C ILE A 144 -16.38 -14.95 8.01
N PHE A 145 -17.51 -14.52 8.59
CA PHE A 145 -17.96 -13.12 8.63
C PHE A 145 -17.45 -12.33 9.86
N ASN A 146 -16.46 -12.85 10.60
CA ASN A 146 -16.03 -12.27 11.89
C ASN A 146 -15.31 -10.93 11.75
#